data_AF-A0A0P0LL59-F1
#
_entry.id   AF-A0A0P0LL59-F1
#
_cell.length_a   1.000
_cell.length_b   1.000
_cell.length_c   1.000
_cell.angle_alpha   90.00
_cell.angle_beta   90.00
_cell.angle_gamma   90.00
#
_symmetry.space_group_name_H-M   'P 1'
#
loop_
_entity.id
_entity.type
_entity.pdbx_description
1 polymer ?
#
loop_
_entity_poly.entity_id
_entity_poly.type
_entity_poly.pdbx_seq_one_letter_code
_entity_poly.pdbx_strand_id
1 'polypeptide(L)'
;MLDIDAAACKKAGISPSDILTTMQGYFGGLYASNFNRFGKMYRVMIQAEPEATKNLESLNSIKIRNGNEMAPISQFVSIKKVYGPDVISRFNLYTAIKVMVAPASGYTSGQALQAIAEVAKESLPTGYGYELGGMAREEASTSGSSTGIIFILCFVFVYLLLSAQYESYILPLSVLLSVPFGLLGSFLFVNGFAALGNIPALKMILGTMSNDIYMQIALIMLMGLLAKNAILIVEFALDRRKQGMSISWAAVLGAAARLRPILMTSLAMIVGLIPLMLAMGVGAHGNRTLGASAIGGMLIGMIFQIFIVPVLFVVFQWLQEKFKPIEWESVDNTEVEPEIEQYTRK
;
A
#
# COMPACT_ATOMS: atom_id res chain seq x y z
N MET A 1 42.17 -4.88 -21.06
CA MET A 1 42.70 -6.14 -20.50
C MET A 1 44.20 -6.12 -20.68
N LEU A 2 44.93 -6.44 -19.61
CA LEU A 2 46.38 -6.52 -19.59
C LEU A 2 46.75 -7.99 -19.65
N ASP A 3 47.52 -8.37 -20.66
CA ASP A 3 47.89 -9.74 -20.98
C ASP A 3 49.40 -9.89 -20.69
N ILE A 4 49.77 -10.81 -19.79
CA ILE A 4 51.16 -10.99 -19.36
C ILE A 4 51.72 -12.22 -20.07
N ASP A 5 52.82 -12.04 -20.81
CA ASP A 5 53.53 -13.14 -21.45
C ASP A 5 54.36 -13.90 -20.41
N ALA A 6 53.77 -14.97 -19.87
CA ALA A 6 54.42 -15.83 -18.89
C ALA A 6 55.69 -16.51 -19.43
N ALA A 7 55.78 -16.77 -20.73
CA ALA A 7 56.96 -17.38 -21.34
C ALA A 7 58.13 -16.38 -21.41
N ALA A 8 57.86 -15.12 -21.76
CA ALA A 8 58.83 -14.04 -21.72
C ALA A 8 59.32 -13.76 -20.28
N CYS A 9 58.41 -13.75 -19.30
CA CYS A 9 58.74 -13.57 -17.89
C CYS A 9 59.68 -14.67 -17.38
N LYS A 10 59.38 -15.95 -17.70
CA LYS A 10 60.19 -17.09 -17.27
C LYS A 10 61.58 -17.11 -17.91
N LYS A 11 61.72 -16.69 -19.17
CA LYS A 11 63.02 -16.52 -19.83
C LYS A 11 63.88 -15.44 -19.17
N ALA A 12 63.24 -14.37 -18.69
CA ALA A 12 63.90 -13.29 -17.96
C ALA A 12 64.13 -13.62 -16.48
N GLY A 13 63.66 -14.76 -15.96
CA GLY A 13 63.79 -15.07 -14.53
C GLY A 13 62.95 -14.18 -13.61
N ILE A 14 61.92 -13.52 -14.14
CA ILE A 14 61.01 -12.62 -13.40
C ILE A 14 59.70 -13.35 -13.12
N SER A 15 59.16 -13.20 -11.91
CA SER A 15 57.83 -13.74 -11.59
C SER A 15 56.72 -12.83 -12.13
N PRO A 16 55.64 -13.39 -12.72
CA PRO A 16 54.45 -12.60 -13.06
C PRO A 16 53.86 -11.83 -11.86
N SER A 17 54.05 -12.33 -10.63
CA SER A 17 53.62 -11.66 -9.39
C SER A 17 54.39 -10.35 -9.13
N ASP A 18 55.66 -10.28 -9.52
CA ASP A 18 56.48 -9.06 -9.35
C ASP A 18 55.98 -7.97 -10.30
N ILE A 19 55.57 -8.35 -11.52
CA ILE A 19 54.97 -7.44 -12.51
C ILE A 19 53.64 -6.91 -11.98
N LEU A 20 52.77 -7.78 -11.47
CA LEU A 20 51.47 -7.38 -10.90
C LEU A 20 51.63 -6.46 -9.69
N THR A 21 52.56 -6.76 -8.78
CA THR A 21 52.82 -5.95 -7.59
C THR A 21 53.37 -4.57 -7.96
N THR A 22 54.30 -4.51 -8.93
CA THR A 22 54.82 -3.25 -9.46
C THR A 22 53.68 -2.44 -10.09
N MET A 23 52.88 -3.05 -10.96
CA MET A 23 51.73 -2.40 -11.59
C MET A 23 50.69 -1.92 -10.57
N GLN A 24 50.44 -2.69 -9.51
CA GLN A 24 49.56 -2.29 -8.41
C GLN A 24 50.12 -1.07 -7.67
N GLY A 25 51.43 -1.01 -7.42
CA GLY A 25 52.07 0.15 -6.79
C GLY A 25 52.01 1.43 -7.64
N TYR A 26 52.13 1.34 -8.96
CA TYR A 26 52.05 2.52 -9.83
C TYR A 26 50.60 2.98 -10.06
N PHE A 27 49.68 2.08 -10.41
CA PHE A 27 48.30 2.46 -10.82
C PHE A 27 47.23 2.22 -9.76
N GLY A 28 47.34 1.16 -8.95
CA GLY A 28 46.29 0.71 -8.03
C GLY A 28 46.42 1.21 -6.59
N GLY A 29 47.59 1.74 -6.21
CA GLY A 29 47.94 2.05 -4.83
C GLY A 29 48.32 0.79 -4.04
N LEU A 30 49.56 0.74 -3.56
CA LEU A 30 50.07 -0.34 -2.71
C LEU A 30 49.96 0.06 -1.24
N TYR A 31 49.26 -0.76 -0.45
CA TYR A 31 49.26 -0.61 0.99
C TYR A 31 50.59 -1.10 1.57
N ALA A 32 51.35 -0.20 2.22
CA ALA A 32 52.67 -0.51 2.76
C ALA A 32 52.62 -0.83 4.26
N SER A 33 52.03 0.06 5.06
CA SER A 33 51.96 -0.09 6.52
C SER A 33 50.92 0.85 7.11
N ASN A 34 50.76 0.81 8.45
CA ASN A 34 50.02 1.81 9.20
C ASN A 34 50.97 2.64 10.04
N PHE A 35 50.66 3.92 10.23
CA PHE A 35 51.32 4.76 11.23
C PHE A 35 50.29 5.41 12.14
N ASN A 36 50.64 5.56 13.42
CA ASN A 36 49.76 6.21 14.40
C ASN A 36 50.13 7.71 14.50
N ARG A 37 49.14 8.58 14.36
CA ARG A 37 49.30 10.02 14.61
C ARG A 37 48.01 10.56 15.22
N PHE A 38 48.12 11.43 16.22
CA PHE A 38 46.96 12.05 16.88
C PHE A 38 45.93 11.04 17.42
N GLY A 39 46.39 9.86 17.89
CA GLY A 39 45.53 8.80 18.42
C GLY A 39 44.71 8.05 17.37
N LYS A 40 44.99 8.25 16.07
CA LYS A 40 44.36 7.52 14.96
C LYS A 40 45.42 6.77 14.14
N MET A 41 45.10 5.56 13.71
CA MET A 41 45.91 4.83 12.73
C MET A 41 45.58 5.29 11.31
N TYR A 42 46.60 5.74 10.59
CA TYR A 42 46.53 6.10 9.18
C TYR A 42 47.21 5.03 8.34
N ARG A 43 46.59 4.70 7.20
CA ARG A 43 47.16 3.78 6.21
C ARG A 43 48.19 4.52 5.35
N VAL A 44 49.38 3.95 5.21
CA VAL A 44 50.41 4.40 4.27
C VAL A 44 50.19 3.70 2.94
N MET A 45 49.78 4.48 1.94
CA MET A 45 49.60 4.01 0.56
C MET A 45 50.74 4.57 -0.29
N ILE A 46 51.35 3.72 -1.10
CA ILE A 46 52.36 4.09 -2.10
C ILE A 46 51.67 4.08 -3.45
N GLN A 47 51.67 5.22 -4.14
CA GLN A 47 51.13 5.36 -5.49
C GLN A 47 52.02 6.28 -6.31
N ALA A 48 52.09 6.06 -7.62
CA ALA A 48 52.80 6.97 -8.52
C ALA A 48 52.06 8.31 -8.65
N GLU A 49 52.80 9.34 -9.04
CA GLU A 49 52.20 10.65 -9.29
C GLU A 49 51.14 10.58 -10.41
N PRO A 50 50.07 11.40 -10.33
CA PRO A 50 48.99 11.39 -11.31
C PRO A 50 49.47 11.60 -12.76
N GLU A 51 50.48 12.43 -12.98
CA GLU A 51 51.03 12.69 -14.32
C GLU A 51 51.74 11.47 -14.93
N ALA A 52 52.31 10.60 -14.09
CA ALA A 52 53.01 9.41 -14.53
C ALA A 52 52.06 8.26 -14.96
N THR A 53 50.74 8.40 -14.79
CA THR A 53 49.77 7.32 -15.01
C THR A 53 48.68 7.64 -16.05
N LYS A 54 48.71 8.83 -16.67
CA LYS A 54 47.65 9.27 -17.62
C LYS A 54 47.66 8.57 -18.97
N ASN A 55 48.85 8.28 -19.52
CA ASN A 55 49.00 7.83 -20.90
C ASN A 55 49.47 6.38 -20.99
N LEU A 56 49.10 5.68 -22.05
CA LEU A 56 49.62 4.35 -22.34
C LEU A 56 51.15 4.34 -22.54
N GLU A 57 51.71 5.44 -23.06
CA GLU A 57 53.15 5.59 -23.25
C GLU A 57 53.92 5.59 -21.93
N SER A 58 53.27 5.98 -20.83
CA SER A 58 53.85 5.94 -19.49
C SER A 58 54.12 4.52 -19.01
N LEU A 59 53.54 3.48 -19.61
CA LEU A 59 53.92 2.09 -19.30
C LEU A 59 55.37 1.76 -19.69
N ASN A 60 55.95 2.47 -20.66
CA ASN A 60 57.35 2.28 -21.05
C ASN A 60 58.34 2.83 -20.01
N SER A 61 57.92 3.78 -19.17
CA SER A 61 58.77 4.35 -18.12
C SER A 61 58.78 3.51 -16.85
N ILE A 62 57.83 2.58 -16.70
CA ILE A 62 57.76 1.67 -15.56
C ILE A 62 58.73 0.51 -15.81
N LYS A 63 59.70 0.37 -14.90
CA LYS A 63 60.75 -0.64 -14.99
C LYS A 63 60.64 -1.63 -13.84
N ILE A 64 60.88 -2.90 -14.16
CA ILE A 64 60.96 -3.99 -13.19
C ILE A 64 62.39 -4.51 -13.10
N ARG A 65 62.78 -4.96 -11.91
CA ARG A 65 64.10 -5.51 -11.66
C ARG A 65 64.20 -6.92 -12.24
N ASN A 66 65.12 -7.09 -13.18
CA ASN A 66 65.55 -8.36 -13.75
C ASN A 66 66.97 -8.68 -13.26
N GLY A 67 67.09 -9.33 -12.10
CA GLY A 67 68.38 -9.53 -11.45
C GLY A 67 69.07 -8.20 -11.12
N ASN A 68 70.15 -7.87 -11.86
CA ASN A 68 70.89 -6.62 -11.72
C ASN A 68 70.47 -5.52 -12.70
N GLU A 69 69.62 -5.81 -13.68
CA GLU A 69 69.19 -4.86 -14.70
C GLU A 69 67.73 -4.45 -14.51
N MET A 70 67.34 -3.29 -15.03
CA MET A 70 65.95 -2.80 -14.96
C MET A 70 65.34 -2.83 -16.36
N ALA A 71 64.36 -3.71 -16.58
CA ALA A 71 63.69 -3.87 -17.86
C ALA A 71 62.31 -3.17 -17.86
N PRO A 72 61.91 -2.52 -18.97
CA PRO A 72 60.57 -1.91 -19.06
C PRO A 72 59.47 -2.98 -19.10
N ILE A 73 58.36 -2.72 -18.41
CA ILE A 73 57.25 -3.69 -18.29
C ILE A 73 56.58 -3.97 -19.65
N SER A 74 56.65 -3.03 -20.60
CA SER A 74 56.09 -3.20 -21.94
C SER A 74 56.67 -4.35 -22.76
N GLN A 75 57.84 -4.88 -22.39
CA GLN A 75 58.41 -6.08 -23.02
C GLN A 75 57.71 -7.38 -22.59
N PHE A 76 57.04 -7.37 -21.44
CA PHE A 76 56.40 -8.55 -20.84
C PHE A 76 54.87 -8.49 -20.87
N VAL A 77 54.32 -7.35 -21.27
CA VAL A 77 52.89 -7.04 -21.13
C VAL A 77 52.32 -6.50 -22.44
N SER A 78 51.21 -7.08 -22.88
CA SER A 78 50.40 -6.59 -24.00
C SER A 78 49.09 -5.99 -23.47
N ILE A 79 48.67 -4.86 -24.04
CA ILE A 79 47.41 -4.20 -23.67
C ILE A 79 46.43 -4.35 -24.80
N LYS A 80 45.27 -4.95 -24.50
CA LYS A 80 44.14 -5.08 -25.42
C LYS A 80 42.99 -4.25 -24.90
N LYS A 81 42.46 -3.35 -25.73
CA LYS A 81 41.25 -2.59 -25.39
C LYS A 81 40.07 -3.55 -25.41
N VAL A 82 39.40 -3.71 -24.27
CA VAL A 82 38.17 -4.50 -24.14
C VAL A 82 37.13 -3.64 -23.46
N TYR A 83 35.88 -3.84 -23.83
CA TYR A 83 34.73 -3.20 -23.19
C TYR A 83 34.09 -4.21 -22.25
N GLY A 84 33.89 -3.82 -21.01
CA GLY A 84 33.25 -4.65 -19.99
C GLY A 84 32.43 -3.78 -19.03
N PRO A 85 31.47 -4.38 -18.32
CA PRO A 85 30.72 -3.66 -17.29
C PRO A 85 31.63 -3.33 -16.11
N ASP A 86 31.51 -2.11 -15.59
CA ASP A 86 32.21 -1.66 -14.38
C ASP A 86 31.63 -2.33 -13.11
N VAL A 87 30.32 -2.60 -13.13
CA VAL A 87 29.61 -3.28 -12.03
C VAL A 87 28.76 -4.41 -12.59
N ILE A 88 28.92 -5.60 -11.99
CA ILE A 88 28.07 -6.76 -12.26
C ILE A 88 27.14 -6.95 -11.06
N SER A 89 25.86 -6.58 -11.22
CA SER A 89 24.84 -6.80 -10.19
C SER A 89 24.32 -8.24 -10.21
N ARG A 90 24.06 -8.77 -9.01
CA ARG A 90 23.40 -10.06 -8.82
C ARG A 90 22.17 -9.87 -7.95
N PHE A 91 21.09 -10.59 -8.29
CA PHE A 91 19.85 -10.61 -7.54
C PHE A 91 19.38 -12.06 -7.40
N ASN A 92 19.08 -12.50 -6.18
CA ASN A 92 18.72 -13.89 -5.85
C ASN A 92 19.63 -14.95 -6.48
N LEU A 93 20.95 -14.75 -6.36
CA LEU A 93 22.00 -15.63 -6.91
C LEU A 93 22.16 -15.60 -8.44
N TYR A 94 21.31 -14.90 -9.19
CA TYR A 94 21.43 -14.73 -10.64
C TYR A 94 22.10 -13.40 -11.01
N THR A 95 22.83 -13.36 -12.13
CA THR A 95 23.30 -12.10 -12.71
C THR A 95 22.09 -11.34 -13.24
N ALA A 96 21.88 -10.13 -12.76
CA ALA A 96 20.66 -9.38 -13.03
C ALA A 96 20.99 -7.93 -13.39
N ILE A 97 20.12 -7.32 -14.18
CA ILE A 97 20.18 -5.90 -14.52
C ILE A 97 19.09 -5.19 -13.73
N LYS A 98 19.47 -4.13 -12.99
CA LYS A 98 18.51 -3.31 -12.27
C LYS A 98 17.78 -2.38 -13.25
N VAL A 99 16.47 -2.58 -13.41
CA VAL A 99 15.60 -1.70 -14.18
C VAL A 99 14.78 -0.86 -13.21
N MET A 100 14.78 0.46 -13.41
CA MET A 100 13.94 1.38 -12.63
C MET A 100 12.82 1.89 -13.53
N VAL A 101 11.59 1.65 -13.11
CA VAL A 101 10.39 2.07 -13.83
C VAL A 101 9.59 2.99 -12.92
N ALA A 102 9.13 4.11 -13.48
CA ALA A 102 8.19 5.01 -12.82
C ALA A 102 6.85 4.95 -13.58
N PRO A 103 5.71 4.94 -12.88
CA PRO A 103 4.40 4.99 -13.52
C PRO A 103 4.21 6.32 -14.27
N ALA A 104 3.54 6.26 -15.42
CA ALA A 104 3.16 7.45 -16.17
C ALA A 104 2.11 8.26 -15.39
N SER A 105 2.01 9.57 -15.68
CA SER A 105 1.04 10.45 -15.02
C SER A 105 -0.39 9.92 -15.21
N GLY A 106 -1.13 9.78 -14.09
CA GLY A 106 -2.49 9.24 -14.08
C GLY A 106 -2.61 7.72 -13.97
N TYR A 107 -1.50 6.98 -13.96
CA TYR A 107 -1.50 5.53 -13.76
C TYR A 107 -1.07 5.15 -12.34
N THR A 108 -1.59 4.03 -11.84
CA THR A 108 -1.25 3.50 -10.52
C THR A 108 0.00 2.62 -10.56
N SER A 109 0.64 2.44 -9.41
CA SER A 109 1.76 1.49 -9.25
C SER A 109 1.35 0.06 -9.61
N GLY A 110 0.16 -0.38 -9.18
CA GLY A 110 -0.41 -1.68 -9.57
C GLY A 110 -0.60 -1.85 -11.07
N GLN A 111 -1.06 -0.81 -11.78
CA GLN A 111 -1.15 -0.84 -13.25
C GLN A 111 0.23 -0.91 -13.90
N ALA A 112 1.22 -0.20 -13.37
CA ALA A 112 2.60 -0.30 -13.84
C ALA A 112 3.18 -1.70 -13.62
N LEU A 113 2.91 -2.34 -12.48
CA LEU A 113 3.31 -3.73 -12.21
C LEU A 113 2.67 -4.71 -13.20
N GLN A 114 1.39 -4.51 -13.52
CA GLN A 114 0.69 -5.34 -14.50
C GLN A 114 1.27 -5.15 -15.91
N ALA A 115 1.55 -3.90 -16.32
CA ALA A 115 2.19 -3.60 -17.60
C ALA A 115 3.62 -4.18 -17.68
N ILE A 116 4.39 -4.11 -16.60
CA ILE A 116 5.71 -4.75 -16.53
C ILE A 116 5.58 -6.26 -16.71
N ALA A 117 4.59 -6.90 -16.06
CA ALA A 117 4.37 -8.33 -16.20
C ALA A 117 3.95 -8.74 -17.63
N GLU A 118 3.20 -7.89 -18.33
CA GLU A 118 2.78 -8.09 -19.72
C GLU A 118 3.95 -7.95 -20.69
N VAL A 119 4.66 -6.81 -20.64
CA VAL A 119 5.87 -6.57 -21.45
C VAL A 119 6.92 -7.63 -21.17
N ALA A 120 7.03 -8.08 -19.93
CA ALA A 120 7.99 -9.11 -19.57
C ALA A 120 7.69 -10.45 -20.27
N LYS A 121 6.41 -10.83 -20.40
CA LYS A 121 6.03 -12.05 -21.10
C LYS A 121 6.28 -11.98 -22.61
N GLU A 122 6.17 -10.79 -23.20
CA GLU A 122 6.35 -10.61 -24.65
C GLU A 122 7.82 -10.45 -25.05
N SER A 123 8.59 -9.71 -24.25
CA SER A 123 9.93 -9.26 -24.64
C SER A 123 11.09 -10.09 -24.05
N LEU A 124 10.88 -10.86 -22.98
CA LEU A 124 11.95 -11.66 -22.40
C LEU A 124 12.16 -12.98 -23.17
N PRO A 125 13.39 -13.27 -23.62
CA PRO A 125 13.74 -14.56 -24.19
C PRO A 125 13.62 -15.70 -23.16
N THR A 126 13.41 -16.92 -23.66
CA THR A 126 13.41 -18.14 -22.83
C THR A 126 14.69 -18.26 -22.01
N GLY A 127 14.55 -18.44 -20.69
CA GLY A 127 15.68 -18.55 -19.75
C GLY A 127 15.97 -17.28 -18.95
N TYR A 128 15.35 -16.15 -19.29
CA TYR A 128 15.37 -14.95 -18.45
C TYR A 128 14.11 -14.87 -17.60
N GLY A 129 14.29 -14.49 -16.34
CA GLY A 129 13.21 -14.14 -15.42
C GLY A 129 13.36 -12.70 -14.95
N TYR A 130 12.30 -12.17 -14.36
CA TYR A 130 12.36 -10.91 -13.63
C TYR A 130 11.89 -11.15 -12.20
N GLU A 131 12.46 -10.38 -11.28
CA GLU A 131 11.93 -10.29 -9.93
C GLU A 131 11.77 -8.83 -9.52
N LEU A 132 10.76 -8.60 -8.70
CA LEU A 132 10.47 -7.30 -8.12
C LEU A 132 11.31 -7.14 -6.84
N GLY A 133 11.83 -5.93 -6.63
CA GLY A 133 12.59 -5.57 -5.44
C GLY A 133 11.95 -4.42 -4.66
N GLY A 134 12.24 -4.34 -3.37
CA GLY A 134 11.81 -3.23 -2.50
C GLY A 134 10.29 -3.05 -2.47
N MET A 135 9.83 -1.80 -2.62
CA MET A 135 8.41 -1.45 -2.53
C MET A 135 7.53 -2.18 -3.56
N ALA A 136 8.04 -2.39 -4.78
CA ALA A 136 7.30 -3.12 -5.81
C ALA A 136 7.03 -4.58 -5.43
N ARG A 137 7.96 -5.20 -4.69
CA ARG A 137 7.78 -6.57 -4.16
C ARG A 137 6.75 -6.60 -3.05
N GLU A 138 6.81 -5.66 -2.12
CA GLU A 138 5.85 -5.57 -1.00
C GLU A 138 4.43 -5.25 -1.48
N GLU A 139 4.32 -4.40 -2.50
CA GLU A 139 3.05 -4.18 -3.18
C GLU A 139 2.59 -5.48 -3.82
N ALA A 140 3.37 -6.10 -4.72
CA ALA A 140 2.95 -7.33 -5.38
C ALA A 140 2.64 -8.52 -4.45
N SER A 141 3.34 -8.65 -3.32
CA SER A 141 3.09 -9.71 -2.33
C SER A 141 1.83 -9.48 -1.50
N THR A 142 1.48 -8.21 -1.25
CA THR A 142 0.34 -7.81 -0.43
C THR A 142 -0.90 -7.49 -1.28
N SER A 143 -0.71 -7.18 -2.55
CA SER A 143 -1.74 -6.76 -3.51
C SER A 143 -2.76 -7.86 -3.76
N GLY A 144 -3.93 -7.72 -3.13
CA GLY A 144 -5.17 -8.35 -3.56
C GLY A 144 -5.74 -9.40 -2.60
N SER A 145 -4.93 -10.32 -2.07
CA SER A 145 -5.45 -11.42 -1.25
C SER A 145 -5.68 -11.02 0.21
N SER A 146 -4.73 -10.29 0.82
CA SER A 146 -4.77 -9.98 2.26
C SER A 146 -5.94 -9.06 2.62
N THR A 147 -6.22 -8.05 1.79
CA THR A 147 -7.33 -7.12 2.00
C THR A 147 -8.69 -7.82 2.01
N GLY A 148 -8.94 -8.73 1.05
CA GLY A 148 -10.19 -9.48 0.97
C GLY A 148 -10.42 -10.35 2.21
N ILE A 149 -9.35 -11.02 2.69
CA ILE A 149 -9.39 -11.83 3.90
C ILE A 149 -9.72 -10.96 5.14
N ILE A 150 -9.09 -9.79 5.26
CA ILE A 150 -9.35 -8.86 6.38
C ILE A 150 -10.81 -8.42 6.38
N PHE A 151 -11.38 -8.03 5.23
CA PHE A 151 -12.79 -7.66 5.15
C PHE A 151 -13.70 -8.79 5.58
N ILE A 152 -13.52 -10.01 5.04
CA ILE A 152 -14.33 -11.16 5.42
C ILE A 152 -14.24 -11.41 6.92
N LEU A 153 -13.03 -11.37 7.49
CA LEU A 153 -12.81 -11.56 8.92
C LEU A 153 -13.55 -10.50 9.76
N CYS A 154 -13.46 -9.23 9.38
CA CYS A 154 -14.19 -8.17 10.08
C CYS A 154 -15.71 -8.34 9.95
N PHE A 155 -16.22 -8.73 8.78
CA PHE A 155 -17.65 -9.03 8.57
C PHE A 155 -18.12 -10.17 9.50
N VAL A 156 -17.33 -11.25 9.62
CA VAL A 156 -17.61 -12.38 10.51
C VAL A 156 -17.63 -11.93 11.98
N PHE A 157 -16.64 -11.15 12.43
CA PHE A 157 -16.62 -10.67 13.81
C PHE A 157 -17.79 -9.75 14.14
N VAL A 158 -18.14 -8.80 13.26
CA VAL A 158 -19.31 -7.94 13.44
C VAL A 158 -20.58 -8.77 13.50
N TYR A 159 -20.72 -9.77 12.62
CA TYR A 159 -21.86 -10.69 12.64
C TYR A 159 -21.97 -11.46 13.96
N LEU A 160 -20.88 -12.05 14.45
CA LEU A 160 -20.89 -12.82 15.70
C LEU A 160 -21.22 -11.95 16.91
N LEU A 161 -20.68 -10.73 16.99
CA LEU A 161 -20.97 -9.81 18.07
C LEU A 161 -22.44 -9.37 18.07
N LEU A 162 -22.98 -9.04 16.89
CA LEU A 162 -24.39 -8.68 16.75
C LEU A 162 -25.32 -9.86 17.02
N SER A 163 -24.92 -11.07 16.62
CA SER A 163 -25.69 -12.27 16.89
C SER A 163 -25.76 -12.57 18.38
N ALA A 164 -24.68 -12.31 19.12
CA ALA A 164 -24.67 -12.40 20.57
C ALA A 164 -25.52 -11.30 21.22
N GLN A 165 -25.45 -10.06 20.72
CA GLN A 165 -26.18 -8.92 21.27
C GLN A 165 -27.71 -9.04 21.07
N TYR A 166 -28.16 -9.46 19.89
CA TYR A 166 -29.59 -9.58 19.58
C TYR A 166 -30.19 -10.94 19.94
N GLU A 167 -29.39 -11.87 20.47
CA GLU A 167 -29.78 -13.26 20.73
C GLU A 167 -30.48 -13.93 19.52
N SER A 168 -30.12 -13.51 18.30
CA SER A 168 -30.74 -13.93 17.05
C SER A 168 -29.70 -13.98 15.94
N TYR A 169 -29.77 -15.00 15.11
CA TYR A 169 -28.88 -15.17 13.95
C TYR A 169 -29.37 -14.45 12.68
N ILE A 170 -30.65 -14.02 12.66
CA ILE A 170 -31.32 -13.46 11.47
C ILE A 170 -31.25 -11.93 11.47
N LEU A 171 -31.46 -11.28 12.62
CA LEU A 171 -31.42 -9.82 12.74
C LEU A 171 -30.06 -9.19 12.41
N PRO A 172 -28.91 -9.79 12.81
CA PRO A 172 -27.60 -9.25 12.43
C PRO A 172 -27.40 -9.15 10.92
N LEU A 173 -28.06 -9.99 10.13
CA LEU A 173 -27.94 -9.97 8.67
C LEU A 173 -28.58 -8.71 8.07
N SER A 174 -29.62 -8.13 8.68
CA SER A 174 -30.22 -6.89 8.18
C SER A 174 -29.25 -5.71 8.32
N VAL A 175 -28.49 -5.67 9.41
CA VAL A 175 -27.44 -4.68 9.66
C VAL A 175 -26.28 -4.90 8.69
N LEU A 176 -25.79 -6.14 8.60
CA LEU A 176 -24.60 -6.49 7.82
C LEU A 176 -24.80 -6.29 6.32
N LEU A 177 -25.99 -6.61 5.80
CA LEU A 177 -26.33 -6.43 4.39
C LEU A 177 -26.48 -4.95 4.02
N SER A 178 -26.70 -4.05 5.00
CA SER A 178 -26.74 -2.60 4.76
C SER A 178 -25.35 -1.98 4.54
N VAL A 179 -24.30 -2.58 5.12
CA VAL A 179 -22.93 -2.04 5.11
C VAL A 179 -22.36 -1.91 3.68
N PRO A 180 -22.44 -2.94 2.81
CA PRO A 180 -21.98 -2.81 1.42
C PRO A 180 -22.56 -1.61 0.68
N PHE A 181 -23.85 -1.29 0.89
CA PHE A 181 -24.48 -0.12 0.27
C PHE A 181 -23.86 1.21 0.74
N GLY A 182 -23.43 1.30 1.99
CA GLY A 182 -22.71 2.47 2.48
C GLY A 182 -21.25 2.52 2.01
N LEU A 183 -20.58 1.37 1.91
CA LEU A 183 -19.22 1.28 1.34
C LEU A 183 -19.20 1.67 -0.15
N LEU A 184 -20.23 1.32 -0.91
CA LEU A 184 -20.40 1.79 -2.30
C LEU A 184 -20.39 3.31 -2.38
N GLY A 185 -20.87 4.01 -1.35
CA GLY A 185 -20.80 5.47 -1.24
C GLY A 185 -19.36 6.00 -1.25
N SER A 186 -18.43 5.31 -0.60
CA SER A 186 -17.00 5.69 -0.61
C SER A 186 -16.42 5.55 -2.02
N PHE A 187 -16.69 4.43 -2.70
CA PHE A 187 -16.25 4.22 -4.08
C PHE A 187 -16.91 5.18 -5.07
N LEU A 188 -18.20 5.49 -4.90
CA LEU A 188 -18.94 6.45 -5.72
C LEU A 188 -18.47 7.88 -5.50
N PHE A 189 -18.10 8.24 -4.28
CA PHE A 189 -17.54 9.56 -4.01
C PHE A 189 -16.15 9.68 -4.63
N VAL A 190 -15.28 8.68 -4.43
CA VAL A 190 -13.91 8.68 -4.97
C VAL A 190 -13.89 8.60 -6.50
N ASN A 191 -14.70 7.74 -7.13
CA ASN A 191 -14.76 7.58 -8.59
C ASN A 191 -15.75 8.56 -9.28
N GLY A 192 -16.86 8.89 -8.64
CA GLY A 192 -17.92 9.75 -9.20
C GLY A 192 -17.59 11.23 -9.16
N PHE A 193 -16.80 11.71 -8.19
CA PHE A 193 -16.23 13.07 -8.28
C PHE A 193 -15.18 13.21 -9.39
N ALA A 194 -14.61 12.10 -9.89
CA ALA A 194 -13.78 12.12 -11.09
C ALA A 194 -14.61 12.29 -12.38
N ALA A 195 -15.88 11.83 -12.37
CA ALA A 195 -16.81 11.97 -13.49
C ALA A 195 -17.60 13.31 -13.48
N LEU A 196 -17.90 13.87 -12.30
CA LEU A 196 -18.57 15.18 -12.15
C LEU A 196 -17.58 16.36 -12.17
N GLY A 197 -16.49 16.23 -12.94
CA GLY A 197 -15.34 17.12 -12.91
C GLY A 197 -15.34 18.20 -14.01
N ASN A 198 -16.07 19.30 -13.80
CA ASN A 198 -15.82 20.58 -14.47
C ASN A 198 -15.64 21.74 -13.45
N ILE A 199 -15.12 21.44 -12.25
CA ILE A 199 -14.68 22.46 -11.30
C ILE A 199 -13.17 22.28 -11.06
N PRO A 200 -12.30 23.13 -11.65
CA PRO A 200 -10.85 22.94 -11.67
C PRO A 200 -10.18 23.00 -10.29
N ALA A 201 -10.83 23.58 -9.28
CA ALA A 201 -10.29 23.66 -7.91
C ALA A 201 -10.25 22.30 -7.19
N LEU A 202 -11.14 21.36 -7.54
CA LEU A 202 -11.35 20.13 -6.76
C LEU A 202 -10.57 18.93 -7.32
N LYS A 203 -10.29 18.95 -8.63
CA LYS A 203 -9.36 18.03 -9.31
C LYS A 203 -7.92 18.18 -8.80
N MET A 204 -7.54 19.39 -8.37
CA MET A 204 -6.25 19.68 -7.73
C MET A 204 -6.15 19.11 -6.31
N ILE A 205 -7.27 18.92 -5.63
CA ILE A 205 -7.32 18.44 -4.24
C ILE A 205 -7.40 16.92 -4.20
N LEU A 206 -8.21 16.28 -5.07
CA LEU A 206 -8.50 14.85 -4.95
C LEU A 206 -7.65 13.93 -5.85
N GLY A 207 -7.04 14.40 -6.94
CA GLY A 207 -6.19 13.53 -7.78
C GLY A 207 -6.87 12.24 -8.27
N THR A 208 -6.10 11.35 -8.91
CA THR A 208 -6.53 9.99 -9.24
C THR A 208 -6.37 9.12 -7.99
N MET A 209 -7.32 9.19 -7.06
CA MET A 209 -7.31 8.33 -5.87
C MET A 209 -7.41 6.87 -6.30
N SER A 210 -6.40 6.11 -5.93
CA SER A 210 -6.32 4.66 -6.12
C SER A 210 -6.80 3.95 -4.86
N ASN A 211 -7.18 2.68 -5.00
CA ASN A 211 -7.49 1.82 -3.86
C ASN A 211 -6.19 1.48 -3.10
N ASP A 212 -5.71 2.45 -2.33
CA ASP A 212 -4.53 2.35 -1.49
C ASP A 212 -4.86 1.81 -0.09
N ILE A 213 -3.83 1.59 0.72
CA ILE A 213 -3.98 1.06 2.09
C ILE A 213 -4.80 2.04 2.97
N TYR A 214 -4.71 3.35 2.72
CA TYR A 214 -5.47 4.36 3.47
C TYR A 214 -6.96 4.28 3.18
N MET A 215 -7.35 4.07 1.93
CA MET A 215 -8.73 3.81 1.52
C MET A 215 -9.25 2.52 2.19
N GLN A 216 -8.45 1.46 2.24
CA GLN A 216 -8.85 0.20 2.90
C GLN A 216 -9.09 0.37 4.40
N ILE A 217 -8.20 1.10 5.09
CA ILE A 217 -8.39 1.44 6.51
C ILE A 217 -9.66 2.28 6.70
N ALA A 218 -9.91 3.25 5.82
CA ALA A 218 -11.13 4.06 5.84
C ALA A 218 -12.39 3.21 5.65
N LEU A 219 -12.37 2.23 4.75
CA LEU A 219 -13.49 1.31 4.51
C LEU A 219 -13.77 0.41 5.73
N ILE A 220 -12.74 -0.09 6.42
CA ILE A 220 -12.90 -0.86 7.66
C ILE A 220 -13.50 0.02 8.77
N MET A 221 -13.02 1.26 8.91
CA MET A 221 -13.58 2.23 9.84
C MET A 221 -15.05 2.54 9.52
N LEU A 222 -15.34 2.80 8.24
CA LEU A 222 -16.70 3.06 7.75
C LEU A 222 -17.64 1.90 8.04
N MET A 223 -17.18 0.66 7.90
CA MET A 223 -18.02 -0.49 8.22
C MET A 223 -18.56 -0.42 9.67
N GLY A 224 -17.72 -0.08 10.65
CA GLY A 224 -18.16 0.07 12.04
C GLY A 224 -19.10 1.26 12.26
N LEU A 225 -18.80 2.40 11.62
CA LEU A 225 -19.62 3.61 11.72
C LEU A 225 -21.01 3.44 11.10
N LEU A 226 -21.06 2.81 9.93
CA LEU A 226 -22.29 2.47 9.23
C LEU A 226 -23.06 1.38 9.99
N ALA A 227 -22.38 0.39 10.55
CA ALA A 227 -23.01 -0.62 11.40
C ALA A 227 -23.67 0.03 12.62
N LYS A 228 -23.00 0.97 13.31
CA LYS A 228 -23.59 1.72 14.44
C LYS A 228 -24.91 2.40 14.07
N ASN A 229 -24.97 3.05 12.90
CA ASN A 229 -26.18 3.72 12.45
C ASN A 229 -27.32 2.72 12.19
N ALA A 230 -27.01 1.57 11.57
CA ALA A 230 -27.99 0.52 11.32
C ALA A 230 -28.46 -0.20 12.60
N ILE A 231 -27.56 -0.46 13.55
CA ILE A 231 -27.85 -1.06 14.86
C ILE A 231 -28.90 -0.24 15.60
N LEU A 232 -28.74 1.08 15.68
CA LEU A 232 -29.67 1.96 16.40
C LEU A 232 -31.09 1.93 15.83
N ILE A 233 -31.24 1.82 14.51
CA ILE A 233 -32.54 1.72 13.84
C ILE A 233 -33.17 0.36 14.14
N VAL A 234 -32.41 -0.72 13.96
CA VAL A 234 -32.89 -2.11 14.15
C VAL A 234 -33.27 -2.37 15.60
N GLU A 235 -32.47 -1.92 16.56
CA GLU A 235 -32.72 -2.10 17.99
C GLU A 235 -34.02 -1.40 18.41
N PHE A 236 -34.22 -0.13 18.02
CA PHE A 236 -35.44 0.59 18.36
C PHE A 236 -36.68 0.03 17.65
N ALA A 237 -36.54 -0.41 16.39
CA ALA A 237 -37.62 -1.08 15.67
C ALA A 237 -37.99 -2.42 16.33
N LEU A 238 -37.01 -3.16 16.85
CA LEU A 238 -37.22 -4.40 17.57
C LEU A 238 -37.90 -4.18 18.91
N ASP A 239 -37.52 -3.15 19.67
CA ASP A 239 -38.18 -2.81 20.94
C ASP A 239 -39.65 -2.43 20.71
N ARG A 240 -39.95 -1.62 19.68
CA ARG A 240 -41.34 -1.29 19.32
C ARG A 240 -42.12 -2.51 18.80
N ARG A 241 -41.44 -3.46 18.14
CA ARG A 241 -42.06 -4.74 17.76
C ARG A 241 -42.39 -5.60 18.98
N LYS A 242 -41.54 -5.64 20.01
CA LYS A 242 -41.83 -6.33 21.28
C LYS A 242 -43.05 -5.72 21.99
N GLN A 243 -43.28 -4.41 21.87
CA GLN A 243 -44.44 -3.69 22.41
C GLN A 243 -45.77 -3.95 21.66
N GLY A 244 -45.86 -4.93 20.75
CA GLY A 244 -47.13 -5.23 20.06
C GLY A 244 -47.30 -4.56 18.68
N MET A 245 -46.39 -3.68 18.27
CA MET A 245 -46.56 -2.86 17.07
C MET A 245 -46.33 -3.67 15.78
N SER A 246 -47.05 -3.36 14.69
CA SER A 246 -46.84 -4.02 13.39
C SER A 246 -45.41 -3.82 12.85
N ILE A 247 -44.85 -4.80 12.13
CA ILE A 247 -43.46 -4.79 11.64
C ILE A 247 -43.13 -3.51 10.86
N SER A 248 -44.02 -3.09 9.95
CA SER A 248 -43.83 -1.90 9.12
C SER A 248 -43.86 -0.61 9.94
N TRP A 249 -44.81 -0.48 10.86
CA TRP A 249 -44.92 0.70 11.72
C TRP A 249 -43.75 0.80 12.71
N ALA A 250 -43.30 -0.33 13.27
CA ALA A 250 -42.14 -0.37 14.14
C ALA A 250 -40.86 0.08 13.42
N ALA A 251 -40.67 -0.34 12.16
CA ALA A 251 -39.54 0.07 11.33
C ALA A 251 -39.55 1.58 11.03
N VAL A 252 -40.71 2.14 10.68
CA VAL A 252 -40.87 3.58 10.38
C VAL A 252 -40.64 4.41 11.64
N LEU A 253 -41.24 4.01 12.78
CA LEU A 253 -41.08 4.73 14.04
C LEU A 253 -39.63 4.67 14.53
N GLY A 254 -38.96 3.52 14.38
CA GLY A 254 -37.53 3.39 14.69
C GLY A 254 -36.64 4.26 13.82
N ALA A 255 -36.91 4.34 12.52
CA ALA A 255 -36.20 5.24 11.62
C ALA A 255 -36.41 6.72 12.00
N ALA A 256 -37.66 7.12 12.29
CA ALA A 256 -38.01 8.48 12.67
C ALA A 256 -37.36 8.91 14.00
N ALA A 257 -37.39 8.05 15.02
CA ALA A 257 -36.83 8.33 16.34
C ALA A 257 -35.29 8.48 16.30
N ARG A 258 -34.62 7.78 15.38
CA ARG A 258 -33.15 7.77 15.28
C ARG A 258 -32.60 8.73 14.22
N LEU A 259 -33.44 9.32 13.38
CA LEU A 259 -33.02 10.24 12.33
C LEU A 259 -32.15 11.39 12.88
N ARG A 260 -32.62 12.10 13.92
CA ARG A 260 -31.88 13.25 14.49
C ARG A 260 -30.53 12.82 15.10
N PRO A 261 -30.44 11.79 15.97
CA PRO A 261 -29.16 11.30 16.47
C PRO A 261 -28.19 10.82 15.38
N ILE A 262 -28.67 10.11 14.35
CA ILE A 262 -27.84 9.60 13.25
C ILE A 262 -27.27 10.75 12.41
N LEU A 263 -28.10 11.75 12.09
CA LEU A 263 -27.66 12.95 11.38
C LEU A 263 -26.62 13.72 12.20
N MET A 264 -26.84 13.88 13.51
CA MET A 264 -25.92 14.59 14.39
C MET A 264 -24.52 13.94 14.41
N THR A 265 -24.44 12.63 14.62
CA THR A 265 -23.15 11.91 14.70
C THR A 265 -22.44 11.87 13.35
N SER A 266 -23.19 11.62 12.27
CA SER A 266 -22.62 11.48 10.94
C SER A 266 -22.14 12.82 10.39
N LEU A 267 -22.91 13.90 10.56
CA LEU A 267 -22.50 15.25 10.15
C LEU A 267 -21.32 15.76 10.98
N ALA A 268 -21.30 15.52 12.29
CA ALA A 268 -20.17 15.90 13.14
C ALA A 268 -18.87 15.22 12.68
N MET A 269 -18.94 13.93 12.32
CA MET A 269 -17.77 13.21 11.81
C MET A 269 -17.35 13.69 10.42
N ILE A 270 -18.30 13.96 9.51
CA ILE A 270 -18.01 14.54 8.19
C ILE A 270 -17.27 15.87 8.37
N VAL A 271 -17.80 16.78 9.19
CA VAL A 271 -17.17 18.08 9.46
C VAL A 271 -15.79 17.92 10.12
N GLY A 272 -15.66 16.97 11.06
CA GLY A 272 -14.38 16.67 11.71
C GLY A 272 -13.31 16.12 10.77
N LEU A 273 -13.70 15.47 9.67
CA LEU A 273 -12.78 14.92 8.68
C LEU A 273 -12.45 15.89 7.52
N ILE A 274 -13.16 17.02 7.40
CA ILE A 274 -12.88 18.05 6.38
C ILE A 274 -11.41 18.51 6.40
N PRO A 275 -10.78 18.80 7.56
CA PRO A 275 -9.37 19.19 7.60
C PRO A 275 -8.44 18.11 7.05
N LEU A 276 -8.79 16.84 7.25
CA LEU A 276 -8.00 15.72 6.75
C LEU A 276 -8.09 15.60 5.22
N MET A 277 -9.28 15.83 4.68
CA MET A 277 -9.51 15.90 3.23
C MET A 277 -8.82 17.09 2.56
N LEU A 278 -8.60 18.19 3.29
CA LEU A 278 -7.93 19.40 2.80
C LEU A 278 -6.46 19.51 3.22
N ALA A 279 -5.89 18.46 3.83
CA ALA A 279 -4.53 18.49 4.35
C ALA A 279 -3.50 18.87 3.27
N MET A 280 -2.58 19.77 3.61
CA MET A 280 -1.47 20.19 2.75
C MET A 280 -0.15 19.97 3.50
N GLY A 281 0.89 19.47 2.80
CA GLY A 281 2.21 19.21 3.37
C GLY A 281 2.60 17.73 3.38
N VAL A 282 3.44 17.35 4.35
CA VAL A 282 3.99 15.98 4.48
C VAL A 282 2.85 15.00 4.78
N GLY A 283 2.77 13.91 4.02
CA GLY A 283 1.70 12.91 4.17
C GLY A 283 0.33 13.36 3.68
N ALA A 284 0.23 14.50 2.98
CA ALA A 284 -1.04 15.03 2.49
C ALA A 284 -1.79 14.03 1.60
N HIS A 285 -1.10 13.29 0.73
CA HIS A 285 -1.75 12.31 -0.15
C HIS A 285 -2.50 11.22 0.62
N GLY A 286 -1.87 10.60 1.63
CA GLY A 286 -2.53 9.56 2.44
C GLY A 286 -3.68 10.11 3.29
N ASN A 287 -3.50 11.27 3.90
CA ASN A 287 -4.56 11.94 4.68
C ASN A 287 -5.76 12.31 3.80
N ARG A 288 -5.52 12.84 2.59
CA ARG A 288 -6.59 13.18 1.64
C ARG A 288 -7.35 11.94 1.19
N THR A 289 -6.67 10.84 0.85
CA THR A 289 -7.35 9.59 0.45
C THR A 289 -8.22 9.05 1.58
N LEU A 290 -7.69 9.02 2.81
CA LEU A 290 -8.43 8.56 3.99
C LEU A 290 -9.66 9.45 4.26
N GLY A 291 -9.46 10.78 4.28
CA GLY A 291 -10.50 11.76 4.55
C GLY A 291 -11.60 11.75 3.49
N ALA A 292 -11.23 11.76 2.20
CA ALA A 292 -12.20 11.74 1.10
C ALA A 292 -13.02 10.43 1.07
N SER A 293 -12.38 9.28 1.29
CA SER A 293 -13.05 7.98 1.34
C SER A 293 -14.04 7.91 2.50
N ALA A 294 -13.62 8.35 3.70
CA ALA A 294 -14.47 8.36 4.88
C ALA A 294 -15.65 9.34 4.76
N ILE A 295 -15.41 10.57 4.29
CA ILE A 295 -16.49 11.56 4.09
C ILE A 295 -17.49 11.06 3.05
N GLY A 296 -17.01 10.56 1.91
CA GLY A 296 -17.86 10.04 0.85
C GLY A 296 -18.72 8.87 1.29
N GLY A 297 -18.10 7.90 1.97
CA GLY A 297 -18.79 6.75 2.54
C GLY A 297 -19.82 7.12 3.60
N MET A 298 -19.52 8.08 4.48
CA MET A 298 -20.48 8.52 5.49
C MET A 298 -21.63 9.33 4.88
N LEU A 299 -21.37 10.26 3.95
CA LEU A 299 -22.41 11.11 3.40
C LEU A 299 -23.41 10.31 2.58
N ILE A 300 -22.90 9.54 1.60
CA ILE A 300 -23.75 8.71 0.75
C ILE A 300 -24.31 7.54 1.57
N GLY A 301 -23.48 6.88 2.38
CA GLY A 301 -23.92 5.74 3.18
C GLY A 301 -25.00 6.10 4.19
N MET A 302 -24.92 7.25 4.85
CA MET A 302 -25.97 7.72 5.76
C MET A 302 -27.32 7.88 5.02
N ILE A 303 -27.32 8.50 3.84
CA ILE A 303 -28.55 8.69 3.04
C ILE A 303 -29.13 7.32 2.67
N PHE A 304 -28.33 6.44 2.09
CA PHE A 304 -28.79 5.10 1.69
C PHE A 304 -29.25 4.26 2.88
N GLN A 305 -28.51 4.26 3.99
CA GLN A 305 -28.85 3.44 5.16
C GLN A 305 -30.16 3.87 5.83
N ILE A 306 -30.47 5.16 5.91
CA ILE A 306 -31.73 5.62 6.50
C ILE A 306 -32.94 5.02 5.77
N PHE A 307 -32.85 4.82 4.45
CA PHE A 307 -33.93 4.22 3.66
C PHE A 307 -33.87 2.69 3.58
N ILE A 308 -32.66 2.12 3.44
CA ILE A 308 -32.48 0.67 3.21
C ILE A 308 -32.58 -0.14 4.50
N VAL A 309 -32.08 0.37 5.62
CA VAL A 309 -32.08 -0.39 6.90
C VAL A 309 -33.50 -0.72 7.37
N PRO A 310 -34.48 0.20 7.37
CA PRO A 310 -35.85 -0.14 7.75
C PRO A 310 -36.49 -1.19 6.83
N VAL A 311 -36.22 -1.12 5.52
CA VAL A 311 -36.73 -2.09 4.54
C VAL A 311 -36.12 -3.47 4.80
N LEU A 312 -34.80 -3.54 5.00
CA LEU A 312 -34.13 -4.78 5.33
C LEU A 312 -34.64 -5.36 6.66
N PHE A 313 -34.85 -4.52 7.67
CA PHE A 313 -35.45 -4.95 8.93
C PHE A 313 -36.82 -5.60 8.71
N VAL A 314 -37.73 -4.99 7.94
CA VAL A 314 -39.06 -5.59 7.67
C VAL A 314 -38.94 -6.96 7.00
N VAL A 315 -38.05 -7.11 6.02
CA VAL A 315 -37.83 -8.38 5.30
C VAL A 315 -37.28 -9.47 6.22
N PHE A 316 -36.25 -9.15 7.00
CA PHE A 316 -35.61 -10.13 7.89
C PHE A 316 -36.46 -10.44 9.13
N GLN A 317 -37.20 -9.47 9.64
CA GLN A 317 -38.15 -9.68 10.74
C GLN A 317 -39.32 -10.56 10.30
N TRP A 318 -39.86 -10.34 9.10
CA TRP A 318 -40.89 -11.21 8.53
C TRP A 318 -40.37 -12.65 8.35
N LEU A 319 -39.13 -12.80 7.88
CA LEU A 319 -38.50 -14.12 7.74
C LEU A 319 -38.30 -14.78 9.10
N GLN A 320 -37.88 -14.04 10.12
CA GLN A 320 -37.69 -14.54 11.47
C GLN A 320 -39.01 -15.02 12.08
N GLU A 321 -40.08 -14.25 11.98
CA GLU A 321 -41.40 -14.61 12.54
C GLU A 321 -42.00 -15.86 11.89
N LYS A 322 -41.61 -16.16 10.64
CA LYS A 322 -41.98 -17.41 9.95
C LYS A 322 -41.24 -18.63 10.51
N PHE A 323 -40.02 -18.46 11.02
CA PHE A 323 -39.21 -19.54 11.59
C PHE A 323 -39.34 -19.68 13.11
N LYS A 324 -39.56 -18.57 13.83
CA LYS A 324 -39.72 -18.53 15.29
C LYS A 324 -40.74 -17.45 15.64
N PRO A 325 -41.99 -17.80 15.98
CA PRO A 325 -42.98 -16.82 16.40
C PRO A 325 -42.54 -16.14 17.69
N ILE A 326 -42.76 -14.83 17.78
CA ILE A 326 -42.39 -14.02 18.95
C ILE A 326 -43.41 -14.29 20.05
N GLU A 327 -42.94 -14.63 21.25
CA GLU A 327 -43.75 -14.57 22.46
C GLU A 327 -43.93 -13.10 22.84
N TRP A 328 -45.16 -12.63 22.79
CA TRP A 328 -45.51 -11.27 23.21
C TRP A 328 -45.49 -11.23 24.73
N GLU A 329 -44.55 -10.49 25.29
CA GLU A 329 -44.57 -10.19 26.72
C GLU A 329 -45.75 -9.22 26.93
N SER A 330 -46.75 -9.64 27.71
CA SER A 330 -47.95 -8.87 27.99
C SER A 330 -47.60 -7.64 28.83
N VAL A 331 -47.24 -6.54 28.19
CA VAL A 331 -47.01 -5.26 28.86
C VAL A 331 -48.33 -4.51 28.95
N ASP A 332 -48.67 -4.12 30.18
CA ASP A 332 -49.81 -3.31 30.57
C ASP A 332 -49.86 -2.01 29.74
N ASN A 333 -50.95 -1.78 29.01
CA ASN A 333 -51.11 -0.77 27.96
C ASN A 333 -51.30 0.67 28.48
N THR A 334 -50.75 1.03 29.63
CA THR A 334 -50.98 2.35 30.24
C THR A 334 -49.98 3.44 29.81
N GLU A 335 -48.84 3.08 29.21
CA GLU A 335 -47.82 4.06 28.77
C GLU A 335 -47.86 4.40 27.26
N VAL A 336 -48.56 3.63 26.43
CA VAL A 336 -48.54 3.76 24.95
C VAL A 336 -49.73 4.56 24.40
N GLU A 337 -50.83 4.67 25.16
CA GLU A 337 -52.01 5.48 24.79
C GLU A 337 -51.70 6.97 24.50
N PRO A 338 -50.84 7.69 25.28
CA PRO A 338 -50.57 9.10 25.00
C PRO A 338 -49.66 9.33 23.78
N GLU A 339 -48.80 8.37 23.41
CA GLU A 339 -47.97 8.48 22.20
C GLU A 339 -48.80 8.31 20.91
N ILE A 340 -49.87 7.49 20.94
CA ILE A 340 -50.75 7.27 19.77
C ILE A 340 -51.72 8.43 19.57
N GLU A 341 -52.26 9.04 20.64
CA GLU A 341 -53.14 10.21 20.53
C GLU A 341 -52.45 11.42 19.88
N GLN A 342 -51.14 11.60 20.11
CA GLN A 342 -50.39 12.74 19.60
C GLN A 342 -50.23 12.74 18.06
N TYR A 343 -50.34 11.57 17.41
CA TYR A 343 -50.28 11.44 15.94
C TYR A 343 -51.66 11.21 15.30
N THR A 344 -52.73 11.09 16.10
CA THR A 344 -54.09 10.83 15.61
C THR A 344 -54.96 12.11 15.59
N ARG A 345 -54.55 13.18 16.29
CA ARG A 345 -55.16 14.51 16.13
C ARG A 345 -54.54 15.25 14.94
N LYS A 346 -55.38 15.41 13.91
CA LYS A 346 -55.21 16.16 12.65
C LYS A 346 -54.31 17.39 12.69
#